data_AF-A0A5K1AJ57-F1
#
_entry.id   AF-A0A5K1AJ57-F1
#
_cell.length_a   1.000
_cell.length_b   1.000
_cell.length_c   1.000
_cell.angle_alpha   90.00
_cell.angle_beta   90.00
_cell.angle_gamma   90.00
#
_symmetry.space_group_name_H-M   'P 1'
#
loop_
_entity.id
_entity.type
_entity.pdbx_description
1 polymer ?
#
loop_
_entity_poly.entity_id
_entity_poly.type
_entity_poly.pdbx_seq_one_letter_code
_entity_poly.pdbx_strand_id
1 'polypeptide(L)'
;GYNGLKPGWTRISFSYFISHEEFEFILAAIEFIAIYAQRFLPLYRFNWKTGDWTFRKSAINSILKGSHKPAGRDAGSSPSGFLNSNGNAMAPIECKYASYLENAKLVAGTLEKFPPARHIPPGVDQDLILFRI
;
A
#
# COMPACT_ATOMS: atom_id res chain seq x y z
N GLY A 1 -7.27 -17.15 -21.99
CA GLY A 1 -5.87 -16.91 -21.59
C GLY A 1 -5.82 -16.13 -20.30
N TYR A 2 -4.66 -16.06 -19.64
CA TYR A 2 -4.44 -15.29 -18.42
C TYR A 2 -3.99 -13.86 -18.78
N ASN A 3 -4.88 -12.88 -18.70
CA ASN A 3 -4.52 -11.49 -19.03
C ASN A 3 -3.53 -10.88 -18.03
N GLY A 4 -3.47 -11.42 -16.80
CA GLY A 4 -2.56 -10.95 -15.77
C GLY A 4 -1.08 -11.21 -16.06
N LEU A 5 -0.74 -12.03 -17.06
CA LEU A 5 0.64 -12.26 -17.49
C LEU A 5 1.17 -11.18 -18.43
N LYS A 6 0.29 -10.30 -18.94
CA LYS A 6 0.72 -9.24 -19.84
C LYS A 6 1.53 -8.21 -19.04
N PRO A 7 2.74 -7.85 -19.47
CA PRO A 7 3.51 -6.81 -18.81
C PRO A 7 2.73 -5.49 -18.84
N GLY A 8 2.65 -4.83 -17.69
CA GLY A 8 2.09 -3.50 -17.54
C GLY A 8 3.20 -2.45 -17.43
N TRP A 9 2.90 -1.24 -17.88
CA TRP A 9 3.79 -0.09 -17.75
C TRP A 9 3.02 1.06 -17.13
N THR A 10 3.67 1.83 -16.26
CA THR A 10 3.11 3.07 -15.71
C THR A 10 4.00 4.22 -16.13
N ARG A 11 3.40 5.24 -16.76
CA ARG A 11 4.08 6.48 -17.12
C ARG A 11 3.77 7.54 -16.07
N ILE A 12 4.82 8.20 -15.59
CA ILE A 12 4.71 9.34 -14.69
C ILE A 12 5.11 10.58 -15.49
N SER A 13 4.36 11.67 -15.35
CA SER A 13 4.63 12.93 -16.05
C SER A 13 4.26 14.08 -15.14
N PHE A 14 5.12 15.08 -15.08
CA PHE A 14 4.94 16.24 -14.20
C PHE A 14 4.44 17.43 -15.01
N SER A 15 3.42 18.10 -14.50
CA SER A 15 2.88 19.33 -15.07
C SER A 15 3.81 20.51 -14.75
N TYR A 16 3.87 21.52 -15.63
CA TYR A 16 4.71 22.71 -15.43
C TYR A 16 4.36 23.53 -14.18
N PHE A 17 3.15 23.38 -13.64
CA PHE A 17 2.65 24.13 -12.49
C PHE A 17 2.70 23.34 -11.18
N ILE A 18 3.33 22.16 -11.18
CA ILE A 18 3.51 21.39 -9.94
C ILE A 18 4.37 22.19 -8.96
N SER A 19 4.00 22.20 -7.68
CA SER A 19 4.84 22.83 -6.66
C SER A 19 6.07 21.97 -6.40
N HIS A 20 7.13 22.57 -5.85
CA HIS A 20 8.34 21.83 -5.51
C HIS A 20 8.04 20.75 -4.46
N GLU A 21 7.19 21.08 -3.48
CA GLU A 21 6.81 20.19 -2.38
C GLU A 21 6.01 18.98 -2.88
N GLU A 22 5.09 19.18 -3.82
CA GLU A 22 4.34 18.09 -4.44
C GLU A 22 5.25 17.20 -5.29
N PHE A 23 6.17 17.80 -6.04
CA PHE A 23 7.16 17.06 -6.83
C PHE A 23 8.05 16.16 -5.95
N GLU A 24 8.64 16.73 -4.90
CA GLU A 24 9.47 15.99 -3.94
C GLU A 24 8.68 14.88 -3.24
N PHE A 25 7.42 15.15 -2.87
CA PHE A 25 6.55 14.12 -2.30
C PHE A 25 6.32 12.94 -3.25
N ILE A 26 6.06 13.20 -4.53
CA ILE A 26 5.86 12.14 -5.54
C ILE A 26 7.14 11.32 -5.69
N LEU A 27 8.32 11.94 -5.76
CA LEU A 27 9.59 11.23 -5.83
C LEU A 27 9.79 10.33 -4.61
N ALA A 28 9.61 10.88 -3.40
CA ALA A 28 9.72 10.11 -2.16
C ALA A 28 8.70 8.95 -2.09
N ALA A 29 7.50 9.13 -2.64
CA ALA A 29 6.50 8.06 -2.73
C ALA A 29 6.91 6.95 -3.71
N ILE A 30 7.52 7.30 -4.84
CA ILE A 30 8.06 6.32 -5.81
C ILE A 30 9.21 5.54 -5.17
N GLU A 31 10.13 6.20 -4.49
CA GLU A 31 11.22 5.56 -3.74
C GLU A 31 10.68 4.61 -2.68
N PHE A 32 9.66 5.04 -1.93
CA PHE A 32 8.97 4.19 -0.98
C PHE A 32 8.40 2.93 -1.63
N ILE A 33 7.72 3.06 -2.77
CA ILE A 33 7.16 1.91 -3.51
C ILE A 33 8.30 0.99 -3.96
N ALA A 34 9.38 1.52 -4.53
CA ALA A 34 10.52 0.74 -5.00
C ALA A 34 11.14 -0.12 -3.88
N ILE A 35 11.17 0.40 -2.65
CA ILE A 35 11.76 -0.31 -1.49
C ILE A 35 10.75 -1.26 -0.83
N TYR A 36 9.50 -0.83 -0.64
CA TYR A 36 8.55 -1.48 0.28
C TYR A 36 7.36 -2.16 -0.40
N ALA A 37 7.06 -1.93 -1.68
CA ALA A 37 5.82 -2.38 -2.31
C ALA A 37 5.57 -3.89 -2.20
N GLN A 38 6.63 -4.71 -2.28
CA GLN A 38 6.52 -6.16 -2.13
C GLN A 38 5.81 -6.58 -0.83
N ARG A 39 5.98 -5.81 0.24
CA ARG A 39 5.38 -6.08 1.55
C ARG A 39 3.87 -5.91 1.56
N PHE A 40 3.35 -5.07 0.67
CA PHE A 40 1.92 -4.75 0.57
C PHE A 40 1.16 -5.74 -0.31
N LEU A 41 1.84 -6.51 -1.16
CA LEU A 41 1.19 -7.46 -2.08
C LEU A 41 0.22 -8.44 -1.38
N PRO A 42 0.51 -9.01 -0.19
CA PRO A 42 -0.42 -9.90 0.53
C PRO A 42 -1.76 -9.25 0.91
N LEU A 43 -1.79 -7.92 1.00
CA LEU A 43 -3.02 -7.17 1.28
C LEU A 43 -3.98 -7.16 0.10
N TYR A 44 -3.54 -7.61 -1.08
CA TYR A 44 -4.34 -7.63 -2.29
C TYR A 44 -4.52 -9.05 -2.83
N ARG A 45 -5.66 -9.28 -3.46
CA ARG A 45 -5.93 -10.45 -4.29
C ARG A 45 -5.73 -10.09 -5.76
N PHE A 46 -4.82 -10.80 -6.41
CA PHE A 46 -4.65 -10.72 -7.87
C PHE A 46 -5.55 -11.74 -8.57
N ASN A 47 -6.29 -11.29 -9.57
CA ASN A 47 -7.07 -12.14 -10.45
C ASN A 47 -6.28 -12.42 -11.73
N TRP A 48 -5.72 -13.63 -11.84
CA TRP A 48 -4.92 -14.05 -13.00
C TRP A 48 -5.64 -13.98 -14.34
N LYS A 49 -6.97 -14.17 -14.36
CA LYS A 49 -7.75 -14.17 -15.61
C LYS A 49 -7.94 -12.75 -16.15
N THR A 50 -8.24 -11.79 -15.27
CA THR A 50 -8.54 -10.40 -15.66
C THR A 50 -7.33 -9.48 -15.58
N GLY A 51 -6.40 -9.76 -14.66
CA GLY A 51 -5.28 -8.89 -14.30
C GLY A 51 -5.61 -7.92 -13.15
N ASP A 52 -6.80 -8.00 -12.57
CA ASP A 52 -7.23 -7.03 -11.55
C ASP A 52 -6.62 -7.30 -10.18
N TRP A 53 -6.34 -6.22 -9.47
CA TRP A 53 -5.96 -6.25 -8.06
C TRP A 53 -7.12 -5.76 -7.21
N THR A 54 -7.50 -6.54 -6.20
CA THR A 54 -8.59 -6.19 -5.27
C THR A 54 -8.07 -6.19 -3.84
N PHE A 55 -8.35 -5.11 -3.12
CA PHE A 55 -7.87 -4.93 -1.76
C PHE A 55 -8.63 -5.81 -0.75
N ARG A 56 -7.91 -6.51 0.13
CA ARG A 56 -8.47 -7.40 1.17
C ARG A 56 -8.55 -6.67 2.50
N LYS A 57 -9.71 -6.06 2.79
CA LYS A 57 -9.98 -5.38 4.07
C LYS A 57 -9.70 -6.27 5.30
N SER A 58 -10.00 -7.57 5.21
CA SER A 58 -9.75 -8.53 6.29
C SER A 58 -8.26 -8.71 6.62
N ALA A 59 -7.37 -8.63 5.62
CA ALA A 59 -5.92 -8.78 5.80
C ALA A 59 -5.33 -7.63 6.61
N ILE A 60 -5.75 -6.38 6.33
CA ILE A 60 -5.36 -5.24 7.16
C ILE A 60 -5.93 -5.38 8.57
N ASN A 61 -7.21 -5.77 8.71
CA ASN A 61 -7.79 -5.96 10.03
C ASN A 61 -7.06 -7.02 10.85
N SER A 62 -6.55 -8.09 10.25
CA SER A 62 -5.72 -9.08 10.97
C SER A 62 -4.37 -8.51 11.42
N ILE A 63 -3.74 -7.63 10.64
CA ILE A 63 -2.48 -6.99 11.02
C ILE A 63 -2.70 -6.01 12.16
N LEU A 64 -3.75 -5.18 12.05
CA LEU A 64 -4.12 -4.23 13.11
C LEU A 64 -4.53 -4.95 14.40
N LYS A 65 -5.22 -6.09 14.31
CA LYS A 65 -5.60 -6.91 15.48
C LYS A 65 -4.41 -7.71 16.06
N GLY A 66 -3.52 -8.23 15.23
CA GLY A 66 -2.34 -9.01 15.65
C GLY A 66 -1.26 -8.18 16.35
N SER A 67 -1.32 -6.86 16.19
CA SER A 67 -0.46 -5.90 16.88
C SER A 67 -0.80 -5.72 18.37
N HIS A 68 -1.85 -6.39 18.88
CA HIS A 68 -2.21 -6.43 20.30
C HIS A 68 -2.28 -7.88 20.81
N LYS A 69 -1.20 -8.34 21.45
CA LYS A 69 -1.35 -9.06 22.74
C LYS A 69 -1.36 -7.96 23.82
N PRO A 70 -2.52 -7.53 24.34
CA PRO A 70 -2.53 -6.68 25.51
C PRO A 70 -2.22 -7.57 26.70
N ALA A 71 -1.00 -7.49 27.23
CA ALA A 71 -0.82 -7.72 28.65
C ALA A 71 -1.51 -6.52 29.35
N GLY A 72 -2.78 -6.71 29.71
CA GLY A 72 -3.59 -5.87 30.59
C GLY A 72 -3.45 -4.35 30.43
N ARG A 73 -4.32 -3.74 29.61
CA ARG A 73 -4.87 -2.41 29.91
C ARG A 73 -6.11 -2.10 29.07
N ASP A 74 -7.02 -1.41 29.72
CA ASP A 74 -8.44 -1.28 29.37
C ASP A 74 -8.75 -0.38 28.17
N ALA A 75 -9.93 -0.65 27.61
CA ALA A 75 -10.87 0.30 27.02
C ALA A 75 -10.44 1.14 25.80
N GLY A 76 -11.06 0.82 24.66
CA GLY A 76 -11.68 1.82 23.79
C GLY A 76 -10.76 2.63 22.89
N SER A 77 -10.42 2.09 21.72
CA SER A 77 -10.09 2.92 20.56
C SER A 77 -10.43 2.17 19.28
N SER A 78 -11.67 2.35 18.84
CA SER A 78 -12.03 2.11 17.44
C SER A 78 -11.15 3.00 16.56
N PRO A 79 -10.66 2.54 15.39
CA PRO A 79 -10.03 3.39 14.41
C PRO A 79 -11.11 4.23 13.72
N SER A 80 -11.53 5.28 14.43
CA SER A 80 -12.48 6.29 13.97
C SER A 80 -11.89 7.00 12.76
N GLY A 81 -12.69 7.08 11.70
CA GLY A 81 -12.31 7.69 10.45
C GLY A 81 -11.84 9.15 10.57
N PHE A 82 -11.09 9.54 9.56
CA PHE A 82 -10.67 10.90 9.23
C PHE A 82 -11.87 11.85 9.13
N LEU A 83 -12.29 12.43 10.24
CA LEU A 83 -13.07 13.65 10.27
C LEU A 83 -12.51 14.55 11.37
N ASN A 84 -11.76 15.58 10.98
CA ASN A 84 -11.54 16.72 11.85
C ASN A 84 -12.87 17.47 11.96
N SER A 85 -13.66 17.13 12.97
CA SER A 85 -14.66 18.04 13.54
C SER A 85 -13.89 19.15 14.23
N ASN A 86 -13.49 20.16 13.47
CA ASN A 86 -13.23 21.54 13.90
C ASN A 86 -12.78 22.28 12.64
N GLY A 87 -13.59 23.24 12.18
CA GLY A 87 -13.35 24.06 10.98
C GLY A 87 -12.15 25.01 11.10
N ASN A 88 -10.98 24.48 11.41
CA ASN A 88 -9.71 25.20 11.45
C ASN A 88 -8.88 24.85 10.21
N ALA A 89 -8.15 25.87 9.72
CA ALA A 89 -7.38 25.89 8.49
C ALA A 89 -6.78 24.53 8.11
N MET A 90 -7.04 24.12 6.86
CA MET A 90 -6.41 22.96 6.24
C MET A 90 -4.90 23.06 6.47
N ALA A 91 -4.32 22.09 7.18
CA ALA A 91 -2.90 22.09 7.49
C ALA A 91 -2.08 22.32 6.20
N PRO A 92 -0.92 23.00 6.27
CA PRO A 92 -0.07 23.20 5.10
C PRO A 92 0.12 21.88 4.34
N ILE A 93 0.10 21.95 3.01
CA ILE A 93 0.10 20.75 2.16
C ILE A 93 1.31 19.84 2.45
N GLU A 94 2.44 20.44 2.82
CA GLU A 94 3.65 19.78 3.31
C GLU A 94 3.39 18.87 4.52
N CYS A 95 2.66 19.36 5.53
CA CYS A 95 2.30 18.56 6.71
C CYS A 95 1.45 17.33 6.33
N LYS A 96 0.62 17.47 5.29
CA LYS A 96 -0.21 16.37 4.78
C LYS A 96 0.63 15.33 4.04
N TYR A 97 1.57 15.76 3.19
CA TYR A 97 2.50 14.88 2.48
C TYR A 97 3.41 14.10 3.44
N ALA A 98 3.97 14.77 4.43
CA ALA A 98 4.77 14.13 5.47
C ALA A 98 3.95 13.04 6.19
N SER A 99 2.72 13.38 6.62
CA SER A 99 1.83 12.42 7.28
C SER A 99 1.55 11.19 6.42
N TYR A 100 1.38 11.34 5.10
CA TYR A 100 1.17 10.19 4.21
C TYR A 100 2.38 9.26 4.14
N LEU A 101 3.59 9.81 4.01
CA LEU A 101 4.81 9.00 3.96
C LEU A 101 5.09 8.32 5.30
N GLU A 102 4.88 9.02 6.42
CA GLU A 102 5.06 8.46 7.75
C GLU A 102 4.11 7.30 8.02
N ASN A 103 2.83 7.47 7.70
CA ASN A 103 1.83 6.41 7.82
C ASN A 103 2.17 5.21 6.92
N ALA A 104 2.60 5.46 5.68
CA ALA A 104 3.00 4.39 4.77
C ALA A 104 4.21 3.61 5.31
N LYS A 105 5.21 4.30 5.86
CA LYS A 105 6.39 3.69 6.52
C LYS A 105 6.00 2.90 7.77
N LEU A 106 5.07 3.41 8.58
CA LEU A 106 4.55 2.71 9.75
C LEU A 106 3.91 1.37 9.33
N VAL A 107 3.02 1.40 8.33
CA VAL A 107 2.38 0.18 7.81
C VAL A 107 3.42 -0.77 7.19
N ALA A 108 4.39 -0.26 6.43
CA ALA A 108 5.45 -1.09 5.88
C ALA A 108 6.29 -1.79 6.95
N GLY A 109 6.45 -1.16 8.12
CA GLY A 109 7.15 -1.71 9.28
C GLY A 109 6.41 -2.85 9.98
N THR A 110 5.08 -2.87 9.93
CA THR A 110 4.27 -3.98 10.50
C THR A 110 4.17 -5.19 9.58
N LEU A 111 4.54 -5.02 8.30
CA LEU A 111 4.48 -6.05 7.28
C LEU A 111 5.81 -6.81 7.17
N GLU A 112 5.70 -8.11 6.91
CA GLU A 112 6.86 -8.96 6.62
C GLU A 112 7.64 -8.44 5.41
N LYS A 113 8.98 -8.42 5.52
CA LYS A 113 9.86 -7.91 4.45
C LYS A 113 9.74 -8.72 3.16
N PHE A 114 9.62 -10.04 3.29
CA PHE A 114 9.55 -10.97 2.18
C PHE A 114 8.37 -11.92 2.42
N PRO A 115 7.16 -11.54 2.00
CA PRO A 115 6.01 -12.42 2.17
C PRO A 115 6.18 -13.70 1.37
N PRO A 116 5.49 -14.79 1.78
CA PRO A 116 5.51 -16.05 1.06
C PRO A 116 4.98 -15.88 -0.37
N ALA A 117 5.54 -16.65 -1.28
CA ALA A 117 5.08 -16.67 -2.66
C ALA A 117 3.61 -17.12 -2.74
N ARG A 118 2.82 -16.44 -3.56
CA ARG A 118 1.40 -16.73 -3.74
C ARG A 118 1.22 -17.91 -4.68
N HIS A 119 0.09 -18.58 -4.45
CA HIS A 119 -0.34 -19.69 -5.28
C HIS A 119 -0.53 -19.28 -6.75
N ILE A 120 0.19 -19.96 -7.64
CA ILE A 120 0.11 -19.82 -9.09
C ILE A 120 -0.91 -20.85 -9.61
N PRO A 121 -1.90 -20.45 -10.43
CA PRO A 121 -2.87 -21.38 -10.99
C PRO A 121 -2.20 -22.47 -11.85
N PRO A 122 -2.72 -23.71 -11.83
CA PRO A 122 -2.23 -24.76 -12.71
C PRO A 122 -2.37 -24.33 -14.19
N GLY A 123 -1.31 -24.54 -14.98
CA GLY A 123 -1.25 -24.16 -16.39
C GLY A 123 -0.77 -22.73 -16.67
N VAL A 124 -0.30 -22.00 -15.67
CA VAL A 124 0.53 -20.79 -15.86
C VAL A 124 1.99 -21.20 -15.86
N ASP A 125 2.70 -20.89 -16.94
CA ASP A 125 4.15 -21.05 -17.01
C ASP A 125 4.83 -20.06 -16.05
N GLN A 126 5.69 -20.57 -15.17
CA GLN A 126 6.39 -19.76 -14.18
C GLN A 126 7.43 -18.84 -14.80
N ASP A 127 8.01 -19.24 -15.94
CA ASP A 127 9.04 -18.47 -16.63
C ASP A 127 8.46 -17.21 -17.29
N LEU A 128 7.13 -17.16 -17.47
CA LEU A 128 6.42 -15.99 -17.98
C LEU A 128 6.02 -14.99 -16.88
N ILE A 129 6.28 -15.30 -15.60
CA ILE A 129 5.93 -14.44 -14.49
C ILE A 129 7.07 -13.43 -14.24
N LEU A 130 6.89 -12.21 -14.73
CA LEU A 130 7.89 -11.13 -14.64
C LEU A 130 7.93 -10.41 -13.28
N PHE A 131 7.09 -10.80 -12.32
CA PHE A 131 6.97 -10.13 -11.03
C PHE A 131 6.73 -11.13 -9.90
N ARG A 132 7.21 -10.81 -8.69
CA ARG A 132 7.00 -11.68 -7.53
C ARG A 132 5.52 -11.63 -7.11
N ILE A 133 4.91 -12.79 -6.97
CA ILE A 133 3.49 -12.96 -6.60
C ILE A 133 3.41 -13.62 -5.25
#